data_AF-A0A2G6IX32-F1
#
_entry.id   AF-A0A2G6IX32-F1
#
_cell.length_a   1.000
_cell.length_b   1.000
_cell.length_c   1.000
_cell.angle_alpha   90.00
_cell.angle_beta   90.00
_cell.angle_gamma   90.00
#
_symmetry.space_group_name_H-M   'P 1'
#
loop_
_entity.id
_entity.type
_entity.pdbx_description
1 polymer ?
#
loop_
_entity_poly.entity_id
_entity_poly.type
_entity_poly.pdbx_seq_one_letter_code
_entity_poly.pdbx_strand_id
1 'polypeptide(L)'
;MNEKHESYASSRAKGVSQAEAFKSTIPFGTAYNGGNASLRVSGHRLEKRPDVKARIAYLRKIARSDVDDADKPLSRGEVVQISLEVSEALEATYKAARGSSVSPQALERLKAVLASHLARQGKIDDDAKPLDSARGDVETALIMRRIVGLGGCTCQAL
;
A
#
# COMPACT_ATOMS: atom_id res chain seq x y z
N MET A 1 6.62 -22.27 16.25
CA MET A 1 5.55 -21.94 17.22
C MET A 1 4.49 -23.04 17.14
N ASN A 2 3.87 -23.44 18.24
CA ASN A 2 2.84 -24.51 18.24
C ASN A 2 1.55 -24.01 17.56
N GLU A 3 0.90 -24.82 16.74
CA GLU A 3 -0.35 -24.50 16.03
C GLU A 3 -1.46 -24.01 16.98
N LYS A 4 -1.58 -24.62 18.16
CA LYS A 4 -2.54 -24.19 19.19
C LYS A 4 -2.23 -22.78 19.71
N HIS A 5 -0.96 -22.43 19.83
CA HIS A 5 -0.54 -21.10 20.29
C HIS A 5 -0.81 -20.05 19.21
N GLU A 6 -0.61 -20.41 17.95
CA GLU A 6 -0.86 -19.51 16.82
C GLU A 6 -2.36 -19.22 16.65
N SER A 7 -3.21 -20.25 16.74
CA SER A 7 -4.67 -20.11 16.75
C SER A 7 -5.14 -19.21 17.90
N TYR A 8 -4.62 -19.46 19.12
CA TYR A 8 -4.92 -18.60 20.27
C TYR A 8 -4.49 -17.15 20.06
N ALA A 9 -3.25 -16.92 19.62
CA ALA A 9 -2.69 -15.60 19.43
C ALA A 9 -3.47 -14.80 18.37
N SER A 10 -3.85 -15.46 17.28
CA SER A 10 -4.66 -14.88 16.21
C SER A 10 -6.04 -14.44 16.70
N SER A 11 -6.74 -15.28 17.46
CA SER A 11 -8.04 -14.93 18.06
C SER A 11 -7.91 -13.76 19.05
N ARG A 12 -6.86 -13.75 19.90
CA ARG A 12 -6.60 -12.66 20.86
C ARG A 12 -6.22 -11.34 20.20
N ALA A 13 -5.53 -11.39 19.06
CA ALA A 13 -5.20 -10.21 18.28
C ALA A 13 -6.47 -9.53 17.72
N LYS A 14 -7.48 -10.33 17.34
CA LYS A 14 -8.80 -9.89 16.87
C LYS A 14 -9.75 -9.41 17.98
N GLY A 15 -9.30 -9.38 19.24
CA GLY A 15 -10.10 -8.89 20.38
C GLY A 15 -10.99 -9.94 21.06
N VAL A 16 -10.94 -11.21 20.65
CA VAL A 16 -11.72 -12.30 21.27
C VAL A 16 -11.30 -12.52 22.72
N SER A 17 -12.24 -12.87 23.61
CA SER A 17 -11.96 -13.10 25.04
C SER A 17 -10.98 -14.26 25.27
N GLN A 18 -10.31 -14.27 26.42
CA GLN A 18 -9.34 -15.34 26.76
C GLN A 18 -9.97 -16.74 26.75
N ALA A 19 -11.22 -16.84 27.22
CA ALA A 19 -11.93 -18.12 27.31
C ALA A 19 -12.32 -18.64 25.92
N GLU A 20 -12.87 -17.79 25.06
CA GLU A 20 -13.26 -18.15 23.69
C GLU A 20 -12.05 -18.45 22.82
N ALA A 21 -10.99 -17.64 22.92
CA ALA A 21 -9.74 -17.88 22.21
C ALA A 21 -9.08 -19.19 22.67
N PHE A 22 -9.17 -19.55 23.95
CA PHE A 22 -8.66 -20.85 24.41
C PHE A 22 -9.54 -22.00 23.93
N LYS A 23 -10.86 -21.82 23.93
CA LYS A 23 -11.82 -22.80 23.41
C LYS A 23 -11.55 -23.13 21.95
N SER A 24 -11.16 -22.16 21.11
CA SER A 24 -10.83 -22.40 19.70
C SER A 24 -9.53 -23.21 19.48
N THR A 25 -8.71 -23.42 20.53
CA THR A 25 -7.54 -24.30 20.45
C THR A 25 -7.85 -25.76 20.75
N ILE A 26 -9.05 -26.03 21.26
CA ILE A 26 -9.51 -27.38 21.61
C ILE A 26 -9.99 -28.05 20.31
N PRO A 27 -9.43 -29.22 19.93
CA PRO A 27 -9.84 -29.90 18.71
C PRO A 27 -11.33 -30.26 18.72
N PHE A 28 -11.96 -30.16 17.56
CA PHE A 28 -13.36 -30.53 17.38
C PHE A 28 -13.63 -31.97 17.87
N GLY A 29 -14.74 -32.18 18.58
CA GLY A 29 -15.10 -33.47 19.17
C GLY A 29 -14.43 -33.78 20.52
N THR A 30 -13.49 -32.94 20.99
CA THR A 30 -12.90 -33.14 22.32
C THR A 30 -13.81 -32.54 23.39
N ALA A 31 -14.28 -33.37 24.34
CA ALA A 31 -15.01 -32.88 25.50
C ALA A 31 -14.08 -32.05 26.41
N TYR A 32 -14.45 -30.79 26.65
CA TYR A 32 -13.79 -29.97 27.66
C TYR A 32 -14.63 -29.98 28.93
N ASN A 33 -14.11 -30.63 29.97
CA ASN A 33 -14.85 -30.89 31.21
C ASN A 33 -14.86 -29.70 32.18
N GLY A 34 -14.29 -28.55 31.80
CA GLY A 34 -14.21 -27.36 32.62
C GLY A 34 -15.21 -26.27 32.22
N GLY A 35 -15.75 -25.54 33.20
CA GLY A 35 -16.60 -24.37 32.93
C GLY A 35 -15.82 -23.17 32.38
N ASN A 36 -16.54 -22.10 32.01
CA ASN A 36 -15.95 -20.88 31.41
C ASN A 36 -14.78 -20.28 32.24
N ALA A 37 -14.84 -20.36 33.57
CA ALA A 37 -13.77 -19.91 34.45
C ALA A 37 -12.44 -20.64 34.21
N SER A 38 -12.49 -21.94 33.95
CA SER A 38 -11.29 -22.75 33.68
C SER A 38 -10.67 -22.48 32.31
N LEU A 39 -11.51 -22.19 31.30
CA LEU A 39 -11.04 -21.73 29.98
C LEU A 39 -10.29 -20.40 30.10
N ARG A 40 -10.83 -19.46 30.90
CA ARG A 40 -10.18 -18.17 31.15
C ARG A 40 -8.82 -18.33 31.83
N VAL A 41 -8.73 -19.17 32.87
CA VAL A 41 -7.45 -19.44 33.57
C VAL A 41 -6.43 -20.08 32.63
N SER A 42 -6.88 -21.01 31.79
CA SER A 42 -6.02 -21.70 30.81
C SER A 42 -5.52 -20.72 29.73
N GLY A 43 -6.40 -19.87 29.20
CA GLY A 43 -6.04 -18.78 28.31
C GLY A 43 -5.06 -17.79 28.94
N HIS A 44 -5.30 -17.37 30.19
CA HIS A 44 -4.40 -16.49 30.92
C HIS A 44 -2.99 -17.08 31.10
N ARG A 45 -2.91 -18.38 31.42
CA ARG A 45 -1.63 -19.09 31.51
C ARG A 45 -0.90 -19.13 30.16
N LEU A 46 -1.65 -19.30 29.07
CA LEU A 46 -1.12 -19.32 27.72
C LEU A 46 -0.60 -17.94 27.29
N GLU A 47 -1.34 -16.86 27.58
CA GLU A 47 -0.98 -15.48 27.29
C GLU A 47 0.25 -14.99 28.08
N LYS A 48 0.53 -15.57 29.26
CA LYS A 48 1.75 -15.29 30.02
C LYS A 48 3.03 -15.83 29.38
N ARG A 49 2.94 -16.74 28.41
CA ARG A 49 4.13 -17.27 27.74
C ARG A 49 4.74 -16.19 26.83
N PRO A 50 6.09 -16.03 26.83
CA PRO A 50 6.74 -14.96 26.10
C PRO A 50 6.53 -15.05 24.58
N ASP A 51 6.52 -16.27 24.01
CA ASP A 51 6.28 -16.52 22.58
C ASP A 51 4.86 -16.09 22.16
N VAL A 52 3.85 -16.47 22.95
CA VAL A 52 2.44 -16.13 22.69
C VAL A 52 2.19 -14.64 22.84
N LYS A 53 2.71 -14.03 23.90
CA LYS A 53 2.58 -12.59 24.16
C LYS A 53 3.21 -11.76 23.05
N ALA A 54 4.42 -12.12 22.62
CA ALA A 54 5.11 -11.46 21.52
C ALA A 54 4.32 -11.58 20.22
N ARG A 55 3.75 -12.77 19.93
CA ARG A 55 2.94 -12.99 18.74
C ARG A 55 1.66 -12.16 18.74
N ILE A 56 0.92 -12.09 19.86
CA ILE A 56 -0.28 -11.25 19.99
C ILE A 56 0.08 -9.77 19.73
N ALA A 57 1.17 -9.28 20.31
CA ALA A 57 1.62 -7.91 20.12
C ALA A 57 1.98 -7.62 18.65
N TYR A 58 2.68 -8.54 18.00
CA TYR A 58 3.02 -8.45 16.58
C TYR A 58 1.78 -8.41 15.69
N LEU A 59 0.83 -9.32 15.88
CA LEU A 59 -0.39 -9.39 15.09
C LEU A 59 -1.27 -8.15 15.28
N ARG A 60 -1.34 -7.61 16.50
CA ARG A 60 -2.01 -6.32 16.75
C ARG A 60 -1.32 -5.15 16.07
N LYS A 61 0.01 -5.16 15.99
CA LYS A 61 0.78 -4.12 15.30
C LYS A 61 0.48 -4.14 13.80
N ILE A 62 0.43 -5.30 13.16
CA ILE A 62 0.06 -5.42 11.74
C ILE A 62 -1.37 -4.94 11.52
N ALA A 63 -2.32 -5.46 12.30
CA ALA A 63 -3.72 -5.07 12.17
C ALA A 63 -3.93 -3.55 12.36
N ARG A 64 -3.04 -2.90 13.13
CA ARG A 64 -3.05 -1.45 13.30
C ARG A 64 -2.37 -0.70 12.15
N SER A 65 -1.24 -1.19 11.64
CA SER A 65 -0.57 -0.55 10.48
C SER A 65 -1.47 -0.58 9.25
N ASP A 66 -2.20 -1.67 9.02
CA ASP A 66 -3.11 -1.79 7.87
C ASP A 66 -4.29 -0.79 7.98
N VAL A 67 -4.72 -0.46 9.19
CA VAL A 67 -5.75 0.55 9.45
C VAL A 67 -5.16 1.97 9.38
N ASP A 68 -3.94 2.17 9.91
CA ASP A 68 -3.26 3.46 9.88
C ASP A 68 -2.83 3.87 8.45
N ASP A 69 -2.73 2.92 7.51
CA ASP A 69 -2.46 3.20 6.09
C ASP A 69 -3.74 3.37 5.24
N ALA A 70 -4.91 2.93 5.72
CA ALA A 70 -6.16 3.02 4.96
C ALA A 70 -6.76 4.44 4.85
N ASP A 71 -6.44 5.32 5.82
CA ASP A 71 -7.01 6.67 5.92
C ASP A 71 -5.97 7.80 5.72
N LYS A 72 -4.74 7.47 5.30
CA LYS A 72 -3.74 8.51 4.99
C LYS A 72 -4.12 9.18 3.67
N PRO A 73 -4.35 10.51 3.65
CA PRO A 73 -4.52 11.21 2.38
C PRO A 73 -3.22 11.07 1.58
N LEU A 74 -3.35 10.75 0.28
CA LEU A 74 -2.21 10.69 -0.63
C LEU A 74 -1.42 11.99 -0.54
N SER A 75 -0.12 11.88 -0.26
CA SER A 75 0.77 13.02 -0.36
C SER A 75 0.85 13.49 -1.81
N ARG A 76 1.19 14.77 -2.01
CA ARG A 76 1.37 15.32 -3.36
C ARG A 76 2.43 14.54 -4.16
N GLY A 77 3.51 14.10 -3.50
CA GLY A 77 4.56 13.28 -4.13
C GLY A 77 4.01 11.95 -4.66
N GLU A 78 3.18 11.27 -3.87
CA GLU A 78 2.51 10.03 -4.29
C GLU A 78 1.55 10.27 -5.46
N VAL A 79 0.80 11.38 -5.45
CA VAL A 79 -0.07 11.74 -6.59
C VAL A 79 0.73 11.99 -7.86
N VAL A 80 1.87 12.68 -7.78
CA VAL A 80 2.77 12.90 -8.93
C VAL A 80 3.34 11.57 -9.42
N GLN A 81 3.80 10.71 -8.51
CA GLN A 81 4.35 9.40 -8.87
C GLN A 81 3.32 8.52 -9.58
N ILE A 82 2.10 8.40 -9.02
CA ILE A 82 1.00 7.64 -9.64
C ILE A 82 0.68 8.22 -11.02
N SER A 83 0.69 9.54 -11.16
CA SER A 83 0.44 10.20 -12.44
C SER A 83 1.49 9.83 -13.50
N LEU A 84 2.77 9.75 -13.12
CA LEU A 84 3.87 9.32 -13.99
C LEU A 84 3.70 7.86 -14.42
N GLU A 85 3.40 6.96 -13.48
CA GLU A 85 3.15 5.54 -13.78
C GLU A 85 1.98 5.37 -14.76
N VAL A 86 0.89 6.14 -14.58
CA VAL A 86 -0.24 6.15 -15.53
C VAL A 86 0.20 6.61 -16.93
N SER A 87 1.13 7.58 -17.01
CA SER A 87 1.64 8.06 -18.30
C SER A 87 2.48 7.01 -19.00
N GLU A 88 3.36 6.33 -18.28
CA GLU A 88 4.17 5.23 -18.81
C GLU A 88 3.27 4.08 -19.31
N ALA A 89 2.23 3.73 -18.57
CA ALA A 89 1.25 2.72 -18.98
C ALA A 89 0.48 3.13 -20.24
N LEU A 90 0.02 4.39 -20.34
CA LEU A 90 -0.65 4.90 -21.53
C LEU A 90 0.29 4.93 -22.75
N GLU A 91 1.55 5.32 -22.58
CA GLU A 91 2.55 5.27 -23.64
C GLU A 91 2.84 3.85 -24.12
N ALA A 92 3.01 2.91 -23.19
CA ALA A 92 3.24 1.50 -23.50
C ALA A 92 2.05 0.92 -24.28
N THR A 93 0.83 1.26 -23.86
CA THR A 93 -0.41 0.85 -24.53
C THR A 93 -0.48 1.43 -25.95
N TYR A 94 -0.11 2.71 -26.13
CA TYR A 94 -0.08 3.33 -27.45
C TYR A 94 0.95 2.70 -28.39
N LYS A 95 2.17 2.43 -27.90
CA LYS A 95 3.22 1.75 -28.66
C LYS A 95 2.79 0.34 -29.07
N ALA A 96 2.17 -0.42 -28.16
CA ALA A 96 1.64 -1.75 -28.44
C ALA A 96 0.48 -1.73 -29.46
N ALA A 97 -0.44 -0.78 -29.33
CA ALA A 97 -1.56 -0.61 -30.24
C ALA A 97 -1.10 -0.25 -31.66
N ARG A 98 -0.06 0.58 -31.79
CA ARG A 98 0.54 0.94 -33.08
C ARG A 98 1.18 -0.25 -33.81
N GLY A 99 1.71 -1.21 -33.05
CA GLY A 99 2.24 -2.47 -33.58
C GLY A 99 1.19 -3.55 -33.85
N SER A 100 -0.08 -3.27 -33.60
CA SER A 100 -1.19 -4.22 -33.69
C SER A 100 -2.20 -3.82 -34.78
N SER A 101 -3.16 -4.69 -35.09
CA SER A 101 -4.24 -4.44 -36.06
C SER A 101 -5.37 -3.56 -35.50
N VAL A 102 -5.04 -2.49 -34.79
CA VAL A 102 -6.02 -1.54 -34.22
C VAL A 102 -6.41 -0.52 -35.30
N SER A 103 -7.68 -0.12 -35.35
CA SER A 103 -8.14 0.85 -36.35
C SER A 103 -7.47 2.22 -36.14
N PRO A 104 -7.20 2.99 -37.22
CA PRO A 104 -6.59 4.32 -37.10
C PRO A 104 -7.39 5.26 -36.20
N GLN A 105 -8.72 5.15 -36.23
CA GLN A 105 -9.61 5.96 -35.39
C GLN A 105 -9.48 5.63 -33.90
N ALA A 106 -9.23 4.36 -33.55
CA ALA A 106 -8.98 3.96 -32.17
C ALA A 106 -7.59 4.41 -31.69
N LEU A 107 -6.58 4.40 -32.57
CA LEU A 107 -5.25 4.94 -32.27
C LEU A 107 -5.28 6.45 -31.99
N GLU A 108 -6.04 7.22 -32.76
CA GLU A 108 -6.19 8.66 -32.52
C GLU A 108 -6.92 8.97 -31.20
N ARG A 109 -7.92 8.15 -30.83
CA ARG A 109 -8.55 8.27 -29.50
C ARG A 109 -7.56 8.03 -28.36
N LEU A 110 -6.71 7.00 -28.48
CA LEU A 110 -5.69 6.69 -27.47
C LEU A 110 -4.64 7.79 -27.38
N LYS A 111 -4.21 8.33 -28.53
CA LYS A 111 -3.30 9.49 -28.60
C LYS A 111 -3.89 10.73 -27.93
N ALA A 112 -5.18 11.00 -28.13
CA ALA A 112 -5.87 12.10 -27.49
C ALA A 112 -5.95 11.94 -25.96
N VAL A 113 -6.19 10.72 -25.46
CA VAL A 113 -6.19 10.43 -24.02
C VAL A 113 -4.81 10.67 -23.42
N LEU A 114 -3.75 10.18 -24.07
CA LEU A 114 -2.37 10.40 -23.63
C LEU A 114 -2.02 11.90 -23.60
N ALA A 115 -2.31 12.64 -24.67
CA ALA A 115 -2.05 14.09 -24.73
C ALA A 115 -2.82 14.86 -23.64
N SER A 116 -4.07 14.47 -23.39
CA SER A 116 -4.90 15.08 -22.35
C SER A 116 -4.37 14.80 -20.94
N HIS A 117 -3.82 13.60 -20.71
CA HIS A 117 -3.19 13.23 -19.44
C HIS A 117 -1.90 14.04 -19.19
N LEU A 118 -1.00 14.09 -20.16
CA LEU A 118 0.24 14.87 -20.07
C LEU A 118 -0.02 16.38 -19.86
N ALA A 119 -1.02 16.95 -20.53
CA ALA A 119 -1.41 18.35 -20.32
C ALA A 119 -1.94 18.63 -18.90
N ARG A 120 -2.55 17.64 -18.24
CA ARG A 120 -2.98 17.76 -16.84
C ARG A 120 -1.82 17.58 -15.87
N GLN A 121 -0.80 16.78 -16.22
CA GLN A 121 0.42 16.66 -15.44
C GLN A 121 1.17 17.97 -15.32
N GLY A 122 1.35 18.71 -16.43
CA GLY A 122 2.02 20.01 -16.39
C GLY A 122 1.36 21.00 -15.41
N LYS A 123 0.04 20.92 -15.22
CA LYS A 123 -0.68 21.74 -14.22
C LYS A 123 -0.39 21.31 -12.77
N ILE A 124 -0.21 20.01 -12.55
CA ILE A 124 0.19 19.47 -11.24
C ILE A 124 1.62 19.90 -10.92
N ASP A 125 2.47 20.15 -11.92
CA ASP A 125 3.83 20.65 -11.71
C ASP A 125 3.86 22.19 -11.55
N ASP A 126 3.05 22.95 -12.29
CA ASP A 126 2.99 24.42 -12.22
C ASP A 126 2.45 24.95 -10.87
N ASP A 127 1.53 24.22 -10.23
CA ASP A 127 1.01 24.57 -8.90
C ASP A 127 2.02 24.24 -7.76
N ALA A 128 3.27 23.89 -8.10
CA ALA A 128 4.33 23.62 -7.12
C ALA A 128 4.90 24.95 -6.62
N LYS A 129 4.50 25.38 -5.42
CA LYS A 129 5.31 26.32 -4.65
C LYS A 129 6.73 25.73 -4.50
N PRO A 130 7.79 26.56 -4.49
CA PRO A 130 9.15 26.06 -4.28
C PRO A 130 9.15 25.25 -2.99
N LEU A 131 9.54 23.98 -3.08
CA LEU A 131 9.73 23.13 -1.92
C LEU A 131 10.79 23.79 -1.04
N ASP A 132 10.34 24.32 0.10
CA ASP A 132 11.23 24.86 1.11
C ASP A 132 12.22 23.76 1.48
N SER A 133 13.49 24.09 1.30
CA SER A 133 14.58 23.14 1.23
C SER A 133 14.87 22.57 2.61
N ALA A 134 14.35 21.40 2.95
CA ALA A 134 14.89 20.62 4.07
C ALA A 134 14.58 19.12 3.96
N ARG A 135 15.61 18.40 3.49
CA ARG A 135 15.87 16.96 3.65
C ARG A 135 15.11 16.00 2.74
N GLY A 136 15.93 15.29 1.97
CA GLY A 136 15.62 13.99 1.39
C GLY A 136 14.93 14.14 0.05
N ASP A 137 15.72 14.11 -1.02
CA ASP A 137 15.59 13.08 -2.04
C ASP A 137 16.46 13.46 -3.24
N VAL A 138 17.65 12.87 -3.24
CA VAL A 138 18.57 12.89 -4.38
C VAL A 138 17.88 12.35 -5.65
N GLU A 139 16.85 11.51 -5.47
CA GLU A 139 16.01 10.94 -6.51
C GLU A 139 15.07 11.96 -7.15
N THR A 140 14.41 12.82 -6.37
CA THR A 140 13.58 13.93 -6.88
C THR A 140 14.42 14.98 -7.60
N ALA A 141 15.64 15.23 -7.12
CA ALA A 141 16.61 16.09 -7.81
C ALA A 141 17.09 15.49 -9.15
N LEU A 142 17.27 14.16 -9.22
CA LEU A 142 17.60 13.47 -10.47
C LEU A 142 16.45 13.51 -11.48
N ILE A 143 15.20 13.33 -11.02
CA ILE A 143 14.00 13.42 -11.85
C ILE A 143 13.83 14.83 -12.41
N MET A 144 13.97 15.87 -11.59
CA MET A 144 13.97 17.27 -12.03
C MET A 144 15.06 17.55 -13.07
N ARG A 145 16.27 17.02 -12.89
CA ARG A 145 17.39 17.21 -13.85
C ARG A 145 17.16 16.49 -15.18
N ARG A 146 16.44 15.36 -15.16
CA ARG A 146 16.05 14.61 -16.36
C ARG A 146 14.93 15.31 -17.15
N ILE A 147 14.03 16.00 -16.46
CA ILE A 147 12.93 16.78 -17.05
C ILE A 147 13.46 18.11 -17.62
N VAL A 148 14.29 18.85 -16.87
CA VAL A 148 14.87 20.14 -17.32
C VAL A 148 15.90 19.94 -18.45
N GLY A 149 16.58 18.79 -18.51
CA GLY A 149 17.52 18.44 -19.58
C GLY A 149 16.89 18.23 -20.96
N LEU A 150 15.56 18.10 -21.04
CA LEU A 150 14.80 18.01 -22.30
C LEU A 150 14.10 19.33 -22.68
N GLY A 151 14.17 20.35 -21.81
CA GLY A 151 13.52 21.66 -21.97
C GLY A 151 14.37 22.71 -22.69
N GLY A 152 15.42 22.31 -23.41
CA GLY A 152 16.15 23.20 -24.32
C GLY A 152 15.30 23.59 -25.52
N CYS A 153 14.35 24.51 -25.32
CA CYS A 153 13.71 25.24 -26.42
C CYS A 153 14.80 26.01 -27.19
N THR A 154 15.23 25.49 -28.33
CA THR A 154 15.92 26.28 -29.35
C THR A 154 14.89 27.15 -30.07
N CYS A 155 14.42 28.20 -29.40
CA CYS A 155 13.65 29.28 -30.01
C CYS A 155 14.34 30.61 -29.67
N GLN A 156 15.53 30.84 -30.25
CA GLN A 156 16.05 32.19 -30.49
C GLN A 156 17.27 32.15 -31.43
N ALA A 157 17.07 32.66 -32.65
CA ALA A 157 17.91 33.63 -33.38
C ALA A 157 17.99 33.31 -34.89
N LEU A 158 17.39 34.24 -35.66
CA LEU A 158 17.49 34.50 -37.10
C LEU A 158 16.71 33.59 -38.06
#